data_AF-A0A7J4NK22-F1
#
_entry.id   AF-A0A7J4NK22-F1
#
_cell.length_a   1.000
_cell.length_b   1.000
_cell.length_c   1.000
_cell.angle_alpha   90.00
_cell.angle_beta   90.00
_cell.angle_gamma   90.00
#
_symmetry.space_group_name_H-M   'P 1'
#
loop_
_entity.id
_entity.type
_entity.pdbx_description
1 polymer ?
#
loop_
_entity_poly.entity_id
_entity_poly.type
_entity_poly.pdbx_seq_one_letter_code
_entity_poly.pdbx_strand_id
1 'polypeptide(L)' 'MQKCLECGAYGLSTTCKECGGVAQAAGPLKFSPHDPQSERRRKYEKVTEPEWADKLPSPKKEKEDSE' A
#
# COMPACT_ATOMS: atom_id res chain seq x y z
N MET A 1 -8.10 5.23 15.03
CA MET A 1 -6.67 4.83 15.13
C MET A 1 -5.96 5.34 13.88
N GLN A 2 -4.85 6.04 14.07
CA GLN A 2 -4.04 6.65 13.02
C GLN A 2 -2.67 5.95 12.96
N LYS A 3 -2.07 5.90 11.78
CA LYS A 3 -0.71 5.42 11.53
C LYS A 3 0.08 6.53 10.85
N CYS A 4 1.29 6.80 11.33
CA CYS A 4 2.20 7.75 10.72
C CYS A 4 2.67 7.23 9.35
N LEU A 5 2.67 8.11 8.34
CA LEU A 5 3.12 7.75 6.99
C LEU A 5 4.64 7.65 6.86
N GLU A 6 5.39 8.28 7.76
CA GLU A 6 6.86 8.32 7.70
C GLU A 6 7.49 7.19 8.52
N CYS A 7 7.19 7.12 9.82
CA CYS A 7 7.81 6.14 10.72
C CYS A 7 6.93 4.91 11.02
N GLY A 8 5.66 4.93 10.62
CA GLY A 8 4.75 3.81 10.85
C GLY A 8 4.20 3.67 12.27
N ALA A 9 4.50 4.60 13.19
CA ALA A 9 3.98 4.58 14.56
C ALA A 9 2.46 4.74 14.60
N TYR A 10 1.81 4.09 15.56
CA TYR A 10 0.37 4.16 15.78
C TYR A 10 0.02 5.22 16.81
N GLY A 11 -1.11 5.90 16.61
CA GLY A 11 -1.60 6.92 17.53
C GLY A 11 -3.08 7.24 17.34
N LEU A 12 -3.54 8.27 18.04
CA LEU A 12 -4.90 8.79 17.93
C LEU A 12 -4.94 10.21 17.34
N SER A 13 -3.80 10.90 17.30
CA SER A 13 -3.64 12.23 16.70
C SER A 13 -3.34 12.16 15.20
N THR A 14 -3.63 13.24 14.49
CA THR A 14 -3.28 13.46 13.08
C THR A 14 -1.81 13.85 12.88
N THR A 15 -1.13 14.20 13.97
CA THR A 15 0.32 14.47 14.01
C THR A 15 1.00 13.37 14.81
N CYS A 16 2.07 12.80 14.27
CA CYS A 16 2.86 11.76 14.92
C CYS A 16 3.64 12.35 16.11
N LYS A 17 3.58 11.72 17.28
CA LYS A 17 4.32 12.16 18.47
C LYS A 17 5.82 11.83 18.43
N GLU A 18 6.20 10.82 17.65
CA GLU A 18 7.59 10.36 17.54
C GLU A 18 8.40 11.19 16.55
N CYS A 19 7.86 11.46 15.36
CA CYS A 19 8.59 12.15 14.29
C CYS A 19 7.98 13.50 13.85
N GLY A 20 6.80 13.87 14.34
CA GLY A 20 6.08 15.08 13.90
C GLY A 20 5.39 14.97 12.53
N GLY A 21 5.61 13.88 11.79
CA GLY A 21 4.99 13.63 10.49
C GLY A 21 3.47 13.44 10.53
N VAL A 22 2.85 13.46 9.35
CA VAL A 22 1.39 13.32 9.21
C VAL A 22 0.96 11.87 9.46
N ALA A 23 -0.06 11.69 10.30
CA ALA A 23 -0.71 10.42 10.56
C ALA A 23 -2.09 10.37 9.92
N GLN A 24 -2.41 9.24 9.28
CA GLN A 24 -3.67 8.98 8.58
C GLN A 24 -4.33 7.70 9.08
N ALA A 25 -5.57 7.46 8.66
CA ALA A 25 -6.33 6.30 9.11
C ALA A 25 -5.54 5.02 8.83
N ALA A 26 -5.32 4.22 9.88
CA ALA A 26 -4.50 3.02 9.77
C ALA A 26 -5.16 1.90 8.95
N GLY A 27 -6.49 1.93 8.85
CA GLY A 27 -7.25 0.96 8.08
C GLY A 27 -7.22 1.28 6.58
N PRO A 28 -7.24 0.25 5.71
CA PRO A 28 -7.34 0.46 4.27
C PRO A 28 -8.68 1.11 3.89
N LEU A 29 -8.71 1.72 2.71
CA LEU A 29 -9.96 2.20 2.12
C LEU A 29 -10.91 1.04 1.87
N LYS A 30 -12.22 1.28 2.04
CA LYS A 30 -13.24 0.28 1.76
C LYS A 30 -13.25 -0.06 0.27
N PHE A 31 -13.16 -1.34 -0.04
CA PHE A 31 -13.32 -1.86 -1.39
C PHE A 31 -14.80 -1.94 -1.77
N SER A 32 -15.12 -1.61 -3.02
CA SER A 32 -16.45 -1.82 -3.63
C SER A 32 -16.26 -2.62 -4.92
N PRO A 33 -17.04 -3.71 -5.15
CA PRO A 33 -16.96 -4.47 -6.39
C PRO A 33 -17.21 -3.63 -7.65
N HIS A 34 -18.00 -2.56 -7.54
CA HIS A 34 -18.32 -1.68 -8.65
C HIS A 34 -17.20 -0.67 -8.96
N ASP A 35 -16.35 -0.33 -7.97
CA ASP A 35 -15.29 0.69 -8.01
C ASP A 35 -15.27 1.61 -9.26
N PRO A 36 -16.11 2.66 -9.28
CA PRO A 36 -16.23 3.55 -10.44
C PRO A 36 -14.97 4.41 -10.66
N GLN A 37 -14.03 4.43 -9.71
CA GLN A 37 -12.77 5.16 -9.82
C GLN A 37 -11.59 4.24 -10.17
N SER A 38 -11.85 2.96 -10.44
CA SER A 38 -10.83 1.97 -10.78
C SER A 38 -9.98 2.38 -11.98
N GLU A 39 -10.60 2.80 -13.07
CA GLU A 39 -9.90 3.22 -14.29
C GLU A 39 -8.96 4.40 -14.03
N ARG A 40 -9.44 5.41 -13.30
CA ARG A 40 -8.64 6.58 -12.93
C ARG A 40 -7.44 6.19 -12.06
N ARG A 41 -7.65 5.32 -11.07
CA ARG A 41 -6.58 4.85 -10.18
C ARG A 41 -5.51 4.06 -10.94
N ARG A 42 -5.92 3.16 -11.84
CA ARG A 42 -4.98 2.39 -12.69
C ARG A 42 -4.17 3.29 -13.63
N LYS A 43 -4.78 4.34 -14.20
CA LYS A 43 -4.07 5.34 -15.01
C LYS A 43 -3.00 6.09 -14.18
N TYR A 44 -3.34 6.50 -12.95
CA TYR A 44 -2.41 7.19 -12.06
C TYR A 44 -1.21 6.29 -11.67
N GLU A 45 -1.46 5.00 -11.43
CA GLU A 45 -0.43 4.01 -11.11
C GLU A 45 0.34 3.48 -12.34
N LYS A 46 -0.02 3.92 -13.55
CA LYS A 46 0.57 3.48 -14.83
C LYS A 46 0.59 1.95 -14.99
N VAL A 47 -0.50 1.29 -14.59
CA VAL A 47 -0.63 -0.18 -14.58
C VAL A 47 -0.43 -0.83 -15.95
N THR A 48 -0.70 -0.10 -17.03
CA THR A 48 -0.56 -0.59 -18.41
C THR A 48 0.90 -0.68 -18.87
N GLU A 49 1.82 0.03 -18.21
CA GLU A 49 3.24 0.03 -18.58
C GLU A 49 3.94 -1.26 -18.13
N PRO A 50 4.86 -1.83 -18.92
CA PRO A 50 5.56 -3.07 -18.56
C PRO A 50 6.35 -2.94 -17.25
N GLU A 51 6.88 -1.75 -16.95
CA GLU A 51 7.59 -1.47 -15.70
C GLU A 51 6.75 -1.71 -14.44
N TRP A 52 5.41 -1.61 -14.55
CA TRP A 52 4.53 -1.90 -13.43
C TRP A 52 4.50 -3.39 -13.12
N ALA A 53 4.47 -4.24 -14.16
CA ALA A 53 4.48 -5.70 -14.00
C ALA A 53 5.79 -6.19 -13.36
N ASP A 54 6.92 -5.57 -13.71
CA ASP A 54 8.24 -5.89 -13.14
C ASP A 54 8.35 -5.56 -11.65
N LYS A 55 7.56 -4.60 -11.15
CA LYS A 55 7.53 -4.21 -9.74
C LYS A 55 6.64 -5.12 -8.87
N LEU A 56 5.89 -6.01 -9.48
CA LEU A 56 5.00 -6.89 -8.72
C LEU A 56 5.81 -7.86 -7.86
N PRO A 57 5.40 -8.07 -6.60
CA PRO A 57 6.04 -9.08 -5.76
C PRO A 57 5.82 -10.47 -6.38
N SER A 58 6.91 -11.14 -6.72
CA SER A 58 6.86 -12.53 -7.15
C SER A 58 6.74 -13.45 -5.92
N PRO A 59 5.99 -14.57 -6.01
CA PRO A 59 6.06 -15.59 -4.97
C PRO A 59 7.50 -16.08 -4.87
N LYS A 60 8.02 -16.22 -3.63
CA LYS A 60 9.34 -16.82 -3.40
C LYS A 60 9.36 -18.19 -4.07
N LYS A 61 10.32 -18.41 -4.96
CA LYS A 61 10.64 -19.74 -5.47
C LYS A 61 11.02 -20.59 -4.26
N GLU A 62 10.17 -21.55 -3.90
CA GLU A 62 10.54 -22.57 -2.94
C GLU A 62 11.85 -23.19 -3.43
N LYS A 63 12.85 -23.22 -2.55
CA LYS A 63 14.05 -24.01 -2.83
C LYS A 63 13.56 -25.44 -3.02
N GLU A 64 13.92 -26.05 -4.14
CA GLU A 64 13.82 -27.49 -4.34
C GLU A 64 14.52 -28.16 -3.14
N ASP A 65 13.73 -28.75 -2.23
CA ASP A 65 14.22 -29.78 -1.32
C ASP A 65 14.54 -30.99 -2.22
N SER A 66 15.78 -31.04 -2.70
CA SER A 66 16.37 -32.27 -3.22
C SER A 66 16.80 -33.11 -2.02
N GLU A 67 16.02 -34.16 -1.77
CA GLU A 67 16.28 -35.26 -0.85
C GLU A 67 17.59 -36.03 -1.21
#